data_AF-A0AAQ0KJK7-F1
#
_entry.id   AF-A0AAQ0KJK7-F1
#
_cell.length_a   1.000
_cell.length_b   1.000
_cell.length_c   1.000
_cell.angle_alpha   90.00
_cell.angle_beta   90.00
_cell.angle_gamma   90.00
#
_symmetry.space_group_name_H-M   'P 1'
#
loop_
_entity.id
_entity.type
_entity.pdbx_description
1 polymer ?
#
loop_
_entity_poly.entity_id
_entity_poly.type
_entity_poly.pdbx_seq_one_letter_code
_entity_poly.pdbx_strand_id
1 'polypeptide(L)'
;MSSITQRLARLFGQGATEQKAFTLTSPEAFGLFGGLPARSGVTVTSSTALRVPAVAAAVGLISEACGNLPFKLHDRDTREPQKDHPAYELIHGEANPWTSTEELREHLTRDALLTG
;
A
#
# COMPACT_ATOMS: atom_id res chain seq x y z
N MET A 1 -42.45 -6.84 -32.37
CA MET A 1 -41.59 -7.53 -33.36
C MET A 1 -40.14 -7.12 -33.12
N SER A 2 -39.40 -7.88 -32.32
CA SER A 2 -38.00 -7.55 -31.97
C SER A 2 -37.12 -7.76 -33.21
N SER A 3 -36.60 -6.66 -33.73
CA SER A 3 -35.91 -6.57 -35.02
C SER A 3 -34.66 -7.47 -35.07
N ILE A 4 -34.54 -8.26 -36.14
CA ILE A 4 -33.35 -9.08 -36.50
C ILE A 4 -32.05 -8.26 -36.42
N THR A 5 -32.12 -6.97 -36.69
CA THR A 5 -30.98 -6.03 -36.62
C THR A 5 -30.39 -5.96 -35.21
N GLN A 6 -31.21 -6.11 -34.16
CA GLN A 6 -30.79 -6.03 -32.76
C GLN A 6 -30.07 -7.32 -32.30
N ARG A 7 -30.35 -8.46 -32.94
CA ARG A 7 -29.65 -9.74 -32.71
C ARG A 7 -28.30 -9.79 -33.41
N LEU A 8 -28.22 -9.24 -34.63
CA LEU A 8 -26.95 -9.11 -35.37
C LEU A 8 -25.97 -8.17 -34.68
N ALA A 9 -26.44 -7.05 -34.12
CA ALA A 9 -25.59 -6.14 -33.34
C ALA A 9 -24.99 -6.80 -32.08
N ARG A 10 -25.72 -7.73 -31.44
CA ARG A 10 -25.21 -8.52 -30.30
C ARG A 10 -24.18 -9.58 -30.72
N LEU A 11 -24.34 -10.18 -31.91
CA LEU A 11 -23.41 -11.20 -32.43
C LEU A 11 -22.04 -10.61 -32.83
N PHE A 12 -22.02 -9.35 -33.29
CA PHE A 12 -20.80 -8.61 -33.66
C PHE A 12 -20.19 -7.78 -32.51
N GLY A 13 -20.56 -8.04 -31.26
CA GLY A 13 -19.94 -7.39 -30.09
C GLY A 13 -20.25 -5.89 -29.93
N GLN A 14 -21.16 -5.33 -30.73
CA GLN A 14 -21.51 -3.90 -30.71
C GLN A 14 -22.85 -3.60 -29.99
N GLY A 15 -23.42 -4.59 -29.29
CA GLY A 15 -24.81 -4.51 -28.81
C GLY A 15 -25.03 -4.35 -27.29
N ALA A 16 -23.97 -4.31 -26.48
CA ALA A 16 -24.09 -4.06 -25.05
C ALA A 16 -22.93 -3.19 -24.59
N THR A 17 -23.16 -1.88 -24.54
CA THR A 17 -22.27 -0.98 -23.80
C THR A 17 -22.20 -1.50 -22.37
N GLU A 18 -21.00 -1.83 -21.90
CA GLU A 18 -20.76 -2.30 -20.54
C GLU A 18 -21.38 -1.31 -19.54
N GLN A 19 -22.46 -1.71 -18.87
CA GLN A 19 -23.04 -0.91 -17.80
C GLN A 19 -22.21 -1.11 -16.53
N LYS A 20 -21.23 -0.23 -16.34
CA LYS A 20 -20.45 -0.17 -15.11
C LYS A 20 -21.33 0.39 -13.99
N ALA A 21 -21.33 -0.29 -12.84
CA ALA A 21 -22.10 0.15 -11.66
C ALA A 21 -21.70 1.56 -11.19
N PHE A 22 -20.43 1.92 -11.39
CA PHE A 22 -19.88 3.25 -11.09
C PHE A 22 -18.91 3.68 -12.20
N THR A 23 -18.91 4.97 -12.52
CA THR A 23 -17.84 5.57 -13.33
C THR A 23 -16.64 5.86 -12.42
N LEU A 24 -15.40 5.67 -12.89
CA LEU A 24 -14.19 5.93 -12.07
C LEU A 24 -14.05 7.39 -11.59
N THR A 25 -14.80 8.32 -12.19
CA THR A 25 -14.88 9.72 -11.78
C THR A 25 -15.99 10.02 -10.77
N SER A 26 -16.85 9.03 -10.48
CA SER A 26 -17.94 9.20 -9.52
C SER A 26 -17.40 9.18 -8.08
N PRO A 27 -17.87 10.07 -7.20
CA PRO A 27 -17.44 10.10 -5.80
C PRO A 27 -17.60 8.75 -5.08
N GLU A 28 -18.62 7.99 -5.45
CA GLU A 28 -18.93 6.68 -4.90
C GLU A 28 -17.87 5.63 -5.27
N ALA A 29 -17.18 5.79 -6.41
CA ALA A 29 -16.09 4.92 -6.82
C ALA A 29 -14.84 5.07 -5.94
N PHE A 30 -14.65 6.20 -5.22
CA PHE A 30 -13.52 6.35 -4.29
C PHE A 30 -13.60 5.37 -3.12
N GLY A 31 -14.80 4.92 -2.75
CA GLY A 31 -14.98 3.90 -1.73
C GLY A 31 -14.33 2.56 -2.09
N LEU A 32 -14.20 2.25 -3.39
CA LEU A 32 -13.53 1.04 -3.88
C LEU A 32 -12.02 1.06 -3.57
N PHE A 33 -11.42 2.24 -3.44
CA PHE A 33 -10.00 2.44 -3.19
C PHE A 33 -9.72 2.91 -1.75
N GLY A 34 -10.61 2.60 -0.81
CA GLY A 34 -10.43 2.95 0.61
C GLY A 34 -10.69 4.41 0.97
N GLY A 35 -11.27 5.20 0.05
CA GLY A 35 -11.59 6.62 0.26
C GLY A 35 -12.90 6.89 1.01
N LEU A 36 -13.35 5.97 1.88
CA LEU A 36 -14.61 6.14 2.60
C LEU A 36 -14.49 7.30 3.61
N PRO A 37 -15.51 8.18 3.70
CA PRO A 37 -15.48 9.28 4.65
C PRO A 37 -15.56 8.75 6.09
N ALA A 38 -14.83 9.39 7.00
CA ALA A 38 -14.98 9.16 8.42
C ALA A 38 -16.37 9.62 8.92
N ARG A 39 -16.72 9.33 10.16
CA ARG A 39 -18.01 9.76 10.77
C ARG A 39 -18.22 11.28 10.74
N SER A 40 -17.14 12.05 10.67
CA SER A 40 -17.17 13.51 10.50
C SER A 40 -17.53 13.98 9.08
N GLY A 41 -17.64 13.06 8.11
CA GLY A 41 -17.84 13.36 6.68
C GLY A 41 -16.55 13.67 5.92
N VAL A 42 -15.40 13.70 6.59
CA VAL A 42 -14.09 13.98 5.97
C VAL A 42 -13.41 12.67 5.57
N THR A 43 -12.97 12.57 4.32
CA THR A 43 -12.10 11.48 3.87
C THR A 43 -10.67 11.73 4.35
N VAL A 44 -10.13 10.80 5.12
CA VAL A 44 -8.75 10.86 5.62
C VAL A 44 -7.90 9.87 4.82
N THR A 45 -6.99 10.40 4.02
CA THR A 45 -5.94 9.65 3.32
C THR A 45 -4.60 9.85 4.02
N SER A 46 -3.61 8.99 3.74
CA SER A 46 -2.23 9.13 4.24
C SER A 46 -1.65 10.52 3.93
N SER A 47 -1.93 11.06 2.73
CA SER A 47 -1.48 12.40 2.33
C SER A 47 -2.17 13.52 3.10
N THR A 48 -3.46 13.38 3.44
CA THR A 48 -4.16 14.37 4.29
C THR A 48 -3.76 14.24 5.76
N ALA A 49 -3.49 13.03 6.25
CA ALA A 49 -3.06 12.77 7.62
C ALA A 49 -1.70 13.43 7.91
N LEU A 50 -0.74 13.29 7.00
CA LEU A 50 0.60 13.87 7.12
C LEU A 50 0.62 15.42 7.06
N ARG A 51 -0.46 16.08 6.64
CA ARG A 51 -0.56 17.55 6.74
C ARG A 51 -0.71 18.03 8.17
N VAL A 52 -1.10 17.16 9.10
CA VAL A 52 -1.16 17.47 10.53
C VAL A 52 0.25 17.31 11.12
N PRO A 53 0.88 18.38 11.64
CA PRO A 53 2.27 18.32 12.11
C PRO A 53 2.50 17.27 13.20
N ALA A 54 1.53 17.10 14.11
CA ALA A 54 1.60 16.09 15.16
C ALA A 54 1.64 14.65 14.60
N VAL A 55 0.90 14.38 13.52
CA VAL A 55 0.90 13.07 12.85
C VAL A 55 2.22 12.85 12.13
N ALA A 56 2.69 13.85 11.37
CA ALA A 56 3.97 13.76 10.67
C ALA A 56 5.14 13.51 11.64
N ALA A 57 5.18 14.22 12.77
CA ALA A 57 6.18 14.03 13.81
C ALA A 57 6.10 12.65 14.46
N ALA A 58 4.89 12.16 14.79
CA ALA A 58 4.73 10.84 15.39
C ALA A 58 5.15 9.71 14.43
N VAL A 59 4.74 9.80 13.16
CA VAL A 59 5.10 8.82 12.14
C VAL A 59 6.61 8.82 11.90
N GLY A 60 7.24 9.99 11.77
CA GLY A 60 8.70 10.10 11.63
C GLY A 60 9.42 9.48 12.82
N LEU A 61 9.06 9.89 14.04
CA LEU A 61 9.70 9.40 15.27
C LEU A 61 9.60 7.88 15.42
N ILE A 62 8.45 7.27 15.11
CA ILE A 62 8.30 5.81 15.20
C ILE A 62 9.10 5.11 14.10
N SER A 63 9.03 5.61 12.86
CA SER A 63 9.66 4.96 11.71
C SER A 63 11.19 5.02 11.80
N GLU A 64 11.74 6.18 12.15
CA GLU A 64 13.18 6.38 12.35
C GLU A 64 13.71 5.55 13.52
N ALA A 65 12.94 5.47 14.62
CA ALA A 65 13.28 4.60 15.75
C ALA A 65 13.36 3.13 15.31
N CYS A 66 12.40 2.66 14.52
CA CYS A 66 12.41 1.29 13.98
C CYS A 66 13.57 1.05 13.00
N GLY A 67 13.97 2.06 12.21
CA GLY A 67 15.11 1.99 11.30
C GLY A 67 16.44 1.78 12.06
N ASN A 68 16.64 2.56 13.12
CA ASN A 68 17.88 2.65 13.91
C ASN A 68 18.15 1.45 14.83
N LEU A 69 17.15 0.62 15.13
CA LEU A 69 17.32 -0.52 16.02
C LEU A 69 18.23 -1.57 15.37
N PRO A 70 19.21 -2.14 16.10
CA PRO A 70 20.02 -3.23 15.57
C PRO A 70 19.20 -4.53 15.55
N PHE A 71 19.02 -5.10 14.36
CA PHE A 71 18.40 -6.42 14.20
C PHE A 71 19.47 -7.48 14.04
N LYS A 72 19.26 -8.66 14.61
CA LYS A 72 20.17 -9.81 14.46
C LYS A 72 19.42 -10.96 13.83
N LEU A 73 20.04 -11.61 12.87
CA LEU A 73 19.54 -12.87 12.34
C LEU A 73 20.01 -14.00 13.25
N HIS A 74 19.07 -14.83 13.66
CA HIS A 74 19.32 -15.98 14.53
C HIS A 74 18.91 -17.27 13.84
N ASP A 75 19.71 -18.31 14.02
CA ASP A 75 19.31 -19.66 13.67
C ASP A 75 18.13 -20.10 14.55
N ARG A 76 17.17 -20.82 13.96
CA ARG A 76 15.94 -21.22 14.66
C ARG A 76 16.20 -22.24 15.77
N ASP A 77 17.12 -23.16 15.55
CA ASP A 77 17.35 -24.31 16.41
C ASP A 77 18.41 -24.01 17.46
N THR A 78 19.54 -23.41 17.06
CA THR A 78 20.65 -23.09 17.97
C THR A 78 20.47 -21.73 18.67
N ARG A 79 19.62 -20.85 18.14
CA ARG A 79 19.44 -19.44 18.57
C ARG A 79 20.69 -18.58 18.43
N GLU A 80 21.71 -19.06 17.74
CA GLU A 80 22.98 -18.35 17.58
C GLU A 80 22.94 -17.31 16.45
N PRO A 81 23.79 -16.28 16.57
CA PRO A 81 24.38 -15.45 15.54
C PRO A 81 24.44 -15.94 14.09
N GLN A 82 23.42 -15.89 13.24
CA GLN A 82 23.56 -16.42 11.87
C GLN A 82 23.96 -15.33 10.86
N LYS A 83 25.25 -15.26 10.54
CA LYS A 83 25.80 -14.26 9.59
C LYS A 83 25.92 -14.74 8.16
N ASP A 84 26.07 -16.06 7.95
CA ASP A 84 26.33 -16.64 6.62
C ASP A 84 25.04 -16.91 5.81
N HIS A 85 23.89 -16.38 6.25
CA HIS A 85 22.62 -16.57 5.57
C HIS A 85 22.42 -15.53 4.45
N PRO A 86 21.83 -15.88 3.29
CA PRO A 86 21.57 -14.92 2.21
C PRO A 86 20.75 -13.69 2.64
N ALA A 87 19.85 -13.85 3.60
CA ALA A 87 19.06 -12.74 4.16
C ALA A 87 19.85 -11.81 5.11
N TYR A 88 21.10 -12.13 5.45
CA TYR A 88 21.90 -11.30 6.34
C TYR A 88 22.17 -9.91 5.73
N GLU A 89 22.46 -9.87 4.43
CA GLU A 89 22.68 -8.62 3.66
C GLU A 89 21.43 -7.73 3.70
N LEU A 90 20.25 -8.33 3.54
CA LEU A 90 18.97 -7.60 3.63
C LEU A 90 18.74 -6.98 5.02
N ILE A 91 19.30 -7.55 6.09
CA ILE A 91 19.09 -7.12 7.48
C ILE A 91 20.18 -6.15 7.98
N HIS A 92 21.41 -6.26 7.46
CA HIS A 92 22.58 -5.55 7.99
C HIS A 92 23.34 -4.70 6.96
N GLY A 93 23.05 -4.82 5.68
CA GLY A 93 23.73 -4.11 4.61
C GLY A 93 22.77 -3.21 3.86
N GLU A 94 22.57 -3.53 2.59
CA GLU A 94 21.73 -2.77 1.67
C GLU A 94 20.65 -3.69 1.11
N ALA A 95 19.43 -3.18 1.01
CA ALA A 95 18.33 -3.90 0.39
C ALA A 95 18.48 -3.93 -1.15
N ASN A 96 19.10 -2.88 -1.69
CA ASN A 96 19.44 -2.68 -3.10
C ASN A 96 20.53 -1.58 -3.19
N PRO A 97 21.14 -1.32 -4.35
CA PRO A 97 22.26 -0.37 -4.49
C PRO A 97 21.98 1.10 -4.12
N TRP A 98 20.74 1.44 -3.77
CA TRP A 98 20.32 2.81 -3.44
C TRP A 98 19.43 2.86 -2.18
N THR A 99 19.33 1.79 -1.41
CA THR A 99 18.52 1.73 -0.19
C THR A 99 19.21 0.87 0.85
N SER A 100 19.65 1.51 1.93
CA SER A 100 20.20 0.82 3.10
C SER A 100 19.12 -0.01 3.81
N THR A 101 19.51 -1.00 4.60
CA THR A 101 18.51 -1.73 5.41
C THR A 101 17.80 -0.83 6.43
N GLU A 102 18.49 0.18 6.96
CA GLU A 102 17.88 1.17 7.87
C GLU A 102 16.71 1.88 7.20
N GLU A 103 16.93 2.44 6.01
CA GLU A 103 15.90 3.11 5.21
C GLU A 103 14.78 2.15 4.82
N LEU A 104 15.11 0.89 4.49
CA LEU A 104 14.09 -0.13 4.22
C LEU A 104 13.16 -0.31 5.42
N ARG A 105 13.72 -0.44 6.63
CA ARG A 105 12.94 -0.62 7.86
C ARG A 105 12.10 0.61 8.20
N GLU A 106 12.66 1.79 8.01
CA GLU A 106 11.93 3.05 8.18
C GLU A 106 10.74 3.12 7.23
N HIS A 107 10.96 2.88 5.93
CA HIS A 107 9.89 2.92 4.92
C HIS A 107 8.81 1.87 5.18
N LEU A 108 9.18 0.63 5.51
CA LEU A 108 8.22 -0.41 5.85
C LEU A 108 7.36 -0.03 7.06
N THR A 109 7.98 0.57 8.09
CA THR A 109 7.25 1.02 9.28
C THR A 109 6.33 2.18 8.95
N ARG A 110 6.80 3.13 8.15
CA ARG A 110 6.02 4.28 7.70
C ARG A 110 4.80 3.86 6.90
N ASP A 111 4.96 2.93 5.97
CA ASP A 111 3.85 2.41 5.15
C ASP A 111 2.84 1.64 6.02
N ALA A 112 3.32 0.82 6.96
CA ALA A 112 2.43 0.13 7.90
C ALA A 112 1.59 1.10 8.76
N LEU A 113 2.15 2.25 9.15
CA LEU A 113 1.43 3.28 9.90
C LEU A 113 0.41 4.07 9.07
N LEU A 114 0.66 4.21 7.77
CA LEU A 114 -0.10 5.12 6.90
C LEU A 114 -1.12 4.44 5.99
N THR A 115 -0.84 3.22 5.55
CA THR A 115 -1.68 2.49 4.58
C THR A 115 -2.10 1.10 5.07
N GLY A 116 -1.32 0.50 5.98
CA GLY A 116 -1.59 -0.86 6.48
C GLY A 116 -1.09 -1.94 5.53
#